data_AF-G4YWQ5-F1
#
_entry.id   AF-G4YWQ5-F1
#
_cell.length_a   1.000
_cell.length_b   1.000
_cell.length_c   1.000
_cell.angle_alpha   90.00
_cell.angle_beta   90.00
_cell.angle_gamma   90.00
#
_symmetry.space_group_name_H-M   'P 1'
#
loop_
_entity.id
_entity.type
_entity.pdbx_description
1 polymer ?
#
loop_
_entity_poly.entity_id
_entity_poly.type
_entity_poly.pdbx_seq_one_letter_code
_entity_poly.pdbx_strand_id
1 'polypeptide(L)'
;MSDVGEDEKREAVKFKEAVQGARHADDSDEEIGPKPLPAAEETAASSLNYGKALLPGEGAAIAQFVQKNMRIPRRGEVGWNGEEIENLENLGYVMSGSRHKRMNAVRIRKENQVYTAEEKRALALINFEEKQQRENAIMNDFKEMLTERLTKKHGSRLVEDMESSAKD
;
A
#
# COMPACT_ATOMS: atom_id res chain seq x y z
N MET A 1 -44.07 6.07 -49.06
CA MET A 1 -42.88 6.90 -49.31
C MET A 1 -42.46 7.53 -47.98
N SER A 2 -41.72 6.79 -47.15
CA SER A 2 -41.25 7.28 -45.84
C SER A 2 -40.14 6.35 -45.36
N ASP A 3 -38.92 6.56 -45.84
CA ASP A 3 -37.73 5.86 -45.36
C ASP A 3 -36.46 6.73 -45.44
N VAL A 4 -36.61 8.06 -45.50
CA VAL A 4 -35.46 8.99 -45.66
C VAL A 4 -34.84 9.36 -44.29
N GLY A 5 -35.58 9.22 -43.18
CA GLY A 5 -35.14 9.69 -41.86
C GLY A 5 -34.27 8.71 -41.06
N GLU A 6 -34.19 7.44 -41.46
CA GLU A 6 -33.31 6.47 -40.78
C GLU A 6 -31.89 6.48 -41.35
N ASP A 7 -31.75 6.70 -42.66
CA ASP A 7 -30.44 6.77 -43.31
C ASP A 7 -29.65 8.01 -42.88
N GLU A 8 -30.30 9.17 -42.73
CA GLU A 8 -29.66 10.39 -42.21
C GLU A 8 -29.09 10.21 -40.79
N LYS A 9 -29.78 9.44 -39.94
CA LYS A 9 -29.30 9.15 -38.57
C LYS A 9 -28.09 8.22 -38.59
N ARG A 10 -28.07 7.24 -39.49
CA ARG A 10 -26.93 6.33 -39.66
C ARG A 10 -25.71 7.08 -40.20
N GLU A 11 -25.92 7.99 -41.13
CA GLU A 11 -24.85 8.81 -41.69
C GLU A 11 -24.28 9.79 -40.65
N ALA A 12 -25.13 10.39 -39.80
CA ALA A 12 -24.70 11.25 -38.70
C ALA A 12 -23.87 10.51 -37.64
N VAL A 13 -24.24 9.26 -37.31
CA VAL A 13 -23.47 8.43 -36.37
C VAL A 13 -22.11 8.08 -36.96
N LYS A 14 -22.06 7.69 -38.23
CA LYS A 14 -20.82 7.35 -38.94
C LYS A 14 -19.89 8.56 -39.10
N PHE A 15 -20.45 9.75 -39.35
CA PHE A 15 -19.70 11.00 -39.40
C PHE A 15 -19.12 11.38 -38.03
N LYS A 16 -19.92 11.23 -36.95
CA LYS A 16 -19.45 11.48 -35.58
C LYS A 16 -18.30 10.56 -35.19
N GLU A 17 -18.37 9.29 -35.57
CA GLU A 17 -17.32 8.31 -35.32
C GLU A 17 -16.04 8.61 -36.13
N ALA A 18 -16.18 9.04 -37.40
CA ALA A 18 -15.04 9.41 -38.24
C ALA A 18 -14.33 10.70 -37.76
N VAL A 19 -15.08 11.67 -37.23
CA VAL A 19 -14.52 12.95 -36.75
C VAL A 19 -13.97 12.86 -35.33
N GLN A 20 -14.61 12.09 -34.45
CA GLN A 20 -14.22 11.96 -33.04
C GLN A 20 -13.32 10.75 -32.76
N GLY A 21 -12.83 10.07 -33.81
CA GLY A 21 -11.98 8.88 -33.83
C GLY A 21 -11.52 8.39 -32.45
N ALA A 22 -12.02 7.22 -32.04
CA ALA A 22 -11.78 6.52 -30.77
C ALA A 22 -10.64 7.11 -29.91
N ARG A 23 -10.91 8.22 -29.22
CA ARG A 23 -10.03 8.73 -28.18
C ARG A 23 -10.22 7.84 -26.98
N HIS A 24 -9.43 6.77 -26.92
CA HIS A 24 -9.02 6.23 -25.63
C HIS A 24 -8.31 7.39 -24.93
N ALA A 25 -8.99 8.01 -23.97
CA ALA A 25 -8.39 8.97 -23.07
C ALA A 25 -7.45 8.18 -22.15
N ASP A 26 -6.27 7.85 -22.68
CA ASP A 26 -5.06 7.76 -21.87
C ASP A 26 -4.57 9.20 -21.71
N ASP A 27 -5.33 9.97 -20.93
CA ASP A 27 -4.89 11.27 -20.43
C ASP A 27 -3.97 10.93 -19.27
N SER A 28 -2.73 10.54 -19.61
CA SER A 28 -1.62 10.70 -18.68
C SER A 28 -1.39 12.20 -18.57
N ASP A 29 -2.29 12.88 -17.85
CA ASP A 29 -2.03 14.19 -17.32
C ASP A 29 -0.67 14.09 -16.63
N GLU A 30 0.28 14.85 -17.14
CA GLU A 30 1.55 15.12 -16.48
C GLU A 30 1.20 15.72 -15.11
N GLU A 31 1.08 14.84 -14.12
CA GLU A 31 0.68 15.11 -12.75
C GLU A 31 1.79 15.93 -12.08
N ILE A 32 1.85 17.21 -12.44
CA ILE A 32 2.78 18.21 -11.92
C ILE A 32 2.11 18.84 -10.71
N GLY A 33 2.43 18.26 -9.55
CA GLY A 33 2.05 18.75 -8.23
C GLY A 33 2.68 17.89 -7.15
N PRO A 34 2.88 18.40 -5.93
CA PRO A 34 3.27 17.55 -4.81
C PRO A 34 2.18 16.48 -4.63
N LYS A 35 2.50 15.24 -4.96
CA LYS A 35 1.59 14.12 -4.71
C LYS A 35 1.30 14.10 -3.21
N PRO A 36 0.02 13.97 -2.79
CA PRO A 36 -0.27 13.74 -1.39
C PRO A 36 0.57 12.55 -0.94
N LEU A 37 1.22 12.68 0.22
CA LEU A 37 1.91 11.56 0.86
C LEU A 37 0.96 10.37 0.76
N PRO A 38 1.34 9.24 0.12
CA PRO A 38 0.46 8.09 0.05
C PRO A 38 0.10 7.80 1.49
N ALA A 39 -1.16 8.03 1.84
CA ALA A 39 -1.57 7.95 3.23
C ALA A 39 -1.19 6.54 3.66
N ALA A 40 -0.29 6.44 4.65
CA ALA A 40 0.03 5.16 5.28
C ALA A 40 -1.27 4.48 5.81
N GLU A 41 -2.36 5.26 5.90
CA GLU A 41 -3.72 4.83 6.20
C GLU A 41 -4.45 4.16 5.02
N GLU A 42 -4.23 4.52 3.75
CA GLU A 42 -4.91 3.87 2.61
C GLU A 42 -4.33 2.49 2.28
N THR A 43 -3.04 2.26 2.54
CA THR A 43 -2.48 0.90 2.52
C THR A 43 -2.86 0.10 3.79
N ALA A 44 -3.36 0.76 4.84
CA ALA A 44 -3.98 0.11 5.99
C ALA A 44 -5.48 -0.18 5.83
N ALA A 45 -6.18 0.60 5.02
CA ALA A 45 -7.59 0.46 4.71
C ALA A 45 -7.87 -0.20 3.35
N SER A 46 -6.83 -0.48 2.55
CA SER A 46 -6.91 -1.38 1.40
C SER A 46 -7.48 -2.69 1.90
N SER A 47 -8.77 -2.94 1.64
CA SER A 47 -9.55 -4.07 2.15
C SER A 47 -8.71 -5.33 2.25
N LEU A 48 -8.15 -5.58 3.46
CA LEU A 48 -7.20 -6.66 3.67
C LEU A 48 -7.98 -7.95 3.46
N ASN A 49 -7.76 -8.56 2.31
CA ASN A 49 -8.41 -9.79 1.98
C ASN A 49 -7.69 -10.91 2.73
N TYR A 50 -8.12 -11.13 3.96
CA TYR A 50 -7.66 -12.23 4.79
C TYR A 50 -8.12 -13.59 4.27
N GLY A 51 -8.59 -13.72 3.03
CA GLY A 51 -8.99 -14.95 2.36
C GLY A 51 -10.46 -15.35 2.58
N LYS A 52 -10.96 -16.27 1.74
CA LYS A 52 -12.39 -16.66 1.69
C LYS A 52 -12.90 -17.49 2.88
N ALA A 53 -12.04 -17.98 3.77
CA ALA A 53 -12.44 -18.87 4.86
C ALA A 53 -12.93 -18.14 6.13
N LEU A 54 -12.82 -16.82 6.18
CA LEU A 54 -13.31 -15.98 7.27
C LEU A 54 -14.66 -15.38 6.93
N LEU A 55 -15.48 -15.12 7.95
CA LEU A 55 -16.71 -14.36 7.77
C LEU A 55 -16.37 -12.89 7.45
N PRO A 56 -17.26 -12.16 6.76
CA PRO A 56 -17.08 -10.73 6.53
C PRO A 56 -16.84 -9.99 7.86
N GLY A 57 -15.75 -9.23 7.94
CA GLY A 57 -15.35 -8.49 9.15
C GLY A 57 -14.63 -9.30 10.23
N GLU A 58 -14.62 -10.64 10.17
CA GLU A 58 -13.93 -11.48 11.16
C GLU A 58 -12.41 -11.29 11.12
N GLY A 59 -11.83 -11.27 9.91
CA GLY A 59 -10.39 -11.08 9.75
C GLY A 59 -9.90 -9.71 10.23
N ALA A 60 -10.67 -8.65 9.94
CA ALA A 60 -10.35 -7.30 10.39
C ALA A 60 -10.40 -7.19 11.92
N ALA A 61 -11.40 -7.80 12.57
CA ALA A 61 -11.48 -7.84 14.03
C ALA A 61 -10.28 -8.58 14.64
N ILE A 62 -9.92 -9.75 14.12
CA ILE A 62 -8.77 -10.52 14.59
C ILE A 62 -7.47 -9.73 14.42
N ALA A 63 -7.27 -9.08 13.28
CA ALA A 63 -6.06 -8.32 12.99
C ALA A 63 -5.82 -7.19 14.01
N GLN A 64 -6.88 -6.53 14.49
CA GLN A 64 -6.74 -5.51 15.54
C GLN A 64 -6.16 -6.05 16.85
N PHE A 65 -6.51 -7.30 17.22
CA PHE A 65 -5.92 -7.95 18.40
C PHE A 65 -4.47 -8.33 18.15
N VAL A 66 -4.15 -8.84 16.95
CA VAL A 66 -2.79 -9.20 16.54
C VAL A 66 -1.86 -7.98 16.55
N GLN A 67 -2.28 -6.86 15.97
CA GLN A 67 -1.51 -5.61 15.95
C GLN A 67 -1.23 -5.05 17.36
N LYS A 68 -2.16 -5.27 18.29
CA LYS A 68 -2.01 -4.91 19.71
C LYS A 68 -1.27 -5.98 20.52
N ASN A 69 -0.81 -7.06 19.88
CA ASN A 69 -0.15 -8.20 20.50
C ASN A 69 -0.98 -8.81 21.65
N MET A 70 -2.31 -8.80 21.50
CA MET A 70 -3.26 -9.32 22.49
C MET A 70 -3.81 -10.68 22.05
N ARG A 71 -4.16 -11.51 23.04
CA ARG A 71 -4.85 -12.78 22.82
C ARG A 71 -6.19 -12.55 22.12
N ILE A 72 -6.44 -13.29 21.04
CA ILE A 72 -7.71 -13.25 20.30
C ILE A 72 -8.80 -13.90 21.18
N PRO A 73 -9.87 -13.18 21.56
CA PRO A 73 -10.91 -13.72 22.45
C PRO A 73 -11.67 -14.89 21.82
N ARG A 74 -11.88 -15.97 22.57
CA ARG A 74 -12.74 -17.09 22.13
C ARG A 74 -14.21 -16.81 22.46
N ARG A 75 -15.12 -17.63 21.90
CA ARG A 75 -16.56 -17.54 22.22
C ARG A 75 -16.79 -17.82 23.71
N GLY A 76 -17.36 -16.86 24.43
CA GLY A 76 -17.57 -16.92 25.88
C GLY A 76 -16.47 -16.27 26.71
N GLU A 77 -15.39 -15.81 26.07
CA GLU A 77 -14.32 -15.01 26.69
C GLU A 77 -14.49 -13.50 26.40
N VAL A 78 -15.52 -13.12 25.63
CA VAL A 78 -15.81 -11.72 25.32
C VAL A 78 -16.19 -10.98 26.61
N GLY A 79 -15.40 -9.96 26.96
CA GLY A 79 -15.57 -9.19 28.19
C GLY A 79 -14.57 -9.54 29.31
N TRP A 80 -13.70 -10.53 29.10
CA TRP A 80 -12.56 -10.82 29.97
C TRP A 80 -11.28 -10.24 29.36
N ASN A 81 -10.31 -9.88 30.20
CA ASN A 81 -9.00 -9.48 29.70
C ASN A 81 -8.20 -10.72 29.24
N GLY A 82 -7.42 -10.58 28.17
CA GLY A 82 -6.58 -11.66 27.64
C GLY A 82 -5.57 -12.18 28.68
N GLU A 83 -4.98 -11.27 29.46
CA GLU A 83 -4.01 -11.57 30.51
C GLU A 83 -4.64 -12.34 31.68
N GLU A 84 -5.87 -11.99 32.07
CA GLU A 84 -6.61 -12.69 33.12
C GLU A 84 -6.86 -14.15 32.74
N ILE A 85 -7.24 -14.39 31.48
CA ILE A 85 -7.50 -15.73 30.98
C ILE A 85 -6.20 -16.54 30.92
N GLU A 86 -5.09 -15.94 30.47
CA GLU A 86 -3.78 -16.59 30.45
C GLU A 86 -3.34 -17.01 31.85
N ASN A 87 -3.52 -16.14 32.85
CA ASN A 87 -3.24 -16.46 34.25
C ASN A 87 -4.09 -17.63 34.75
N LEU A 88 -5.39 -17.66 34.43
CA LEU A 88 -6.27 -18.77 34.81
C LEU A 88 -5.87 -20.08 34.12
N GLU A 89 -5.51 -20.04 32.84
CA GLU A 89 -5.02 -21.21 32.10
C GLU A 89 -3.69 -21.73 32.69
N ASN A 90 -2.78 -20.83 33.08
CA ASN A 90 -1.52 -21.16 33.75
C ASN A 90 -1.70 -21.79 35.14
N LEU A 91 -2.73 -21.38 35.89
CA LEU A 91 -3.12 -22.00 37.16
C LEU A 91 -3.74 -23.40 36.99
N GLY A 92 -4.05 -23.81 35.75
CA GLY A 92 -4.61 -25.13 35.43
C GLY A 92 -6.12 -25.13 35.21
N TYR A 93 -6.78 -23.96 35.20
CA TYR A 93 -8.18 -23.87 34.79
C TYR A 93 -8.29 -24.02 33.27
N VAL A 94 -9.37 -24.67 32.80
CA VAL A 94 -9.63 -24.87 31.37
C VAL A 94 -10.86 -24.08 30.98
N MET A 95 -10.70 -23.18 30.02
CA MET A 95 -11.82 -22.39 29.50
C MET A 95 -12.85 -23.27 28.79
N SER A 96 -14.12 -22.90 28.90
CA SER A 96 -15.22 -23.61 28.24
C SER A 96 -15.00 -23.67 26.72
N GLY A 97 -15.18 -24.85 26.13
CA GLY A 97 -14.94 -25.09 24.70
C GLY A 97 -13.49 -25.43 24.32
N SER A 98 -12.50 -25.19 25.19
CA SER A 98 -11.08 -25.50 24.93
C SER A 98 -10.82 -27.01 24.76
N ARG A 99 -11.72 -27.88 25.23
CA ARG A 99 -11.58 -29.35 25.09
C ARG A 99 -12.02 -29.90 23.71
N HIS A 100 -12.62 -29.07 22.84
CA HIS A 100 -13.15 -29.51 21.54
C HIS A 100 -12.08 -29.51 20.44
N LYS A 101 -11.45 -30.66 20.17
CA LYS A 101 -10.37 -30.82 19.17
C LYS A 101 -10.72 -30.25 17.79
N ARG A 102 -11.87 -30.65 17.22
CA ARG A 102 -12.29 -30.23 15.86
C ARG A 102 -12.52 -28.72 15.76
N MET A 103 -13.17 -28.14 16.78
CA MET A 103 -13.44 -26.69 16.80
C MET A 103 -12.14 -25.89 16.98
N ASN A 104 -11.26 -26.33 17.87
CA ASN A 104 -9.95 -25.70 18.08
C ASN A 104 -9.12 -25.70 16.81
N ALA A 105 -9.13 -26.79 16.04
CA ALA A 105 -8.41 -26.85 14.77
C ALA A 105 -8.95 -25.85 13.74
N VAL A 106 -10.28 -25.68 13.66
CA VAL A 106 -10.89 -24.66 12.78
C VAL A 106 -10.54 -23.25 13.25
N ARG A 107 -10.60 -23.01 14.56
CA ARG A 107 -10.22 -21.73 15.17
C ARG A 107 -8.76 -21.38 14.85
N ILE A 108 -7.83 -22.27 15.18
CA ILE A 108 -6.39 -22.08 14.93
C ILE A 108 -6.13 -21.84 13.45
N ARG A 109 -6.81 -22.55 12.54
CA ARG A 109 -6.69 -22.30 11.10
C ARG A 109 -7.09 -20.87 10.74
N LYS A 110 -8.24 -20.39 11.24
CA LYS A 110 -8.73 -19.04 11.00
C LYS A 110 -7.79 -17.98 11.56
N GLU A 111 -7.27 -18.18 12.77
CA GLU A 111 -6.31 -17.26 13.39
C GLU A 111 -5.00 -17.24 12.60
N ASN A 112 -4.44 -18.40 12.26
CA ASN A 112 -3.20 -18.50 11.47
C ASN A 112 -3.31 -17.85 10.09
N GLN A 113 -4.49 -17.90 9.47
CA GLN A 113 -4.75 -17.21 8.21
C GLN A 113 -4.59 -15.69 8.34
N VAL A 114 -5.01 -15.10 9.47
CA VAL A 114 -4.81 -13.67 9.74
C VAL A 114 -3.36 -13.39 10.12
N TYR A 115 -2.75 -14.21 10.99
CA TYR A 115 -1.33 -14.06 11.35
C TYR A 115 -0.42 -14.08 10.12
N THR A 116 -0.60 -15.05 9.23
CA THR A 116 0.23 -15.19 8.02
C THR A 116 0.08 -13.96 7.10
N ALA A 117 -1.15 -13.42 6.99
CA ALA A 117 -1.42 -12.26 6.17
C ALA A 117 -0.80 -10.99 6.77
N GLU A 118 -0.95 -10.77 8.09
CA GLU A 118 -0.36 -9.62 8.79
C GLU A 118 1.17 -9.71 8.83
N GLU A 119 1.76 -10.88 9.05
CA GLU A 119 3.21 -11.10 9.00
C GLU A 119 3.78 -10.77 7.61
N LYS A 120 3.14 -11.28 6.55
CA LYS A 120 3.56 -10.99 5.17
C LYS A 120 3.47 -9.49 4.86
N ARG A 121 2.43 -8.82 5.39
CA ARG A 121 2.25 -7.39 5.23
C ARG A 121 3.31 -6.59 5.99
N ALA A 122 3.58 -6.95 7.24
CA ALA A 122 4.62 -6.33 8.06
C ALA A 122 5.99 -6.44 7.36
N LEU A 123 6.32 -7.62 6.85
CA LEU A 123 7.55 -7.84 6.07
C LEU A 123 7.59 -7.00 4.79
N ALA A 124 6.47 -6.88 4.07
CA ALA A 124 6.42 -6.05 2.86
C ALA A 124 6.61 -4.57 3.15
N LEU A 125 6.05 -4.06 4.27
CA LEU A 125 6.24 -2.69 4.71
C LEU A 125 7.70 -2.41 5.08
N ILE A 126 8.33 -3.33 5.82
CA ILE A 126 9.76 -3.25 6.16
C ILE A 126 10.61 -3.22 4.89
N ASN A 127 10.37 -4.12 3.94
CA ASN A 127 11.10 -4.16 2.68
C ASN A 127 10.93 -2.87 1.85
N PHE A 128 9.72 -2.30 1.86
CA PHE A 128 9.43 -1.04 1.18
C PHE A 128 10.18 0.12 1.84
N GLU A 129 10.15 0.21 3.16
CA GLU A 129 10.85 1.23 3.93
C GLU A 129 12.37 1.13 3.74
N GLU A 130 12.96 -0.07 3.83
CA GLU A 130 14.38 -0.30 3.57
C GLU A 130 14.78 0.11 2.16
N LYS A 131 13.95 -0.22 1.16
CA LYS A 131 14.20 0.17 -0.23
C LYS A 131 14.15 1.69 -0.39
N GLN A 132 13.15 2.36 0.21
CA GLN A 132 13.01 3.81 0.15
C GLN A 132 14.19 4.51 0.83
N GLN A 133 14.63 4.02 2.00
CA GLN A 133 15.82 4.54 2.69
C GLN A 133 17.08 4.38 1.83
N ARG A 134 17.25 3.22 1.17
CA ARG A 134 18.37 2.98 0.25
C ARG A 134 18.34 3.90 -0.96
N GLU A 135 17.18 4.09 -1.58
CA GLU A 135 17.01 5.01 -2.71
C GLU A 135 17.29 6.46 -2.30
N ASN A 136 16.83 6.88 -1.12
CA ASN A 136 17.12 8.22 -0.59
C ASN A 136 18.62 8.43 -0.31
N ALA A 137 19.31 7.43 0.23
CA ALA A 137 20.76 7.49 0.41
C ALA A 137 21.48 7.66 -0.94
N ILE A 138 21.14 6.83 -1.94
CA ILE A 138 21.71 6.93 -3.29
C ILE A 138 21.42 8.30 -3.93
N MET A 139 20.20 8.83 -3.75
CA MET A 139 19.85 10.16 -4.25
C MET A 139 20.65 11.28 -3.58
N ASN A 140 20.93 11.17 -2.27
CA ASN A 140 21.77 12.12 -1.55
C ASN A 140 23.22 12.07 -2.04
N ASP A 141 23.79 10.87 -2.16
CA ASP A 141 25.15 10.67 -2.70
C ASP A 141 25.28 11.25 -4.12
N PHE A 142 24.27 11.04 -4.97
CA PHE A 142 24.25 11.59 -6.33
C PHE A 142 24.18 13.12 -6.35
N LYS A 143 23.36 13.72 -5.46
CA LYS A 143 23.29 15.18 -5.31
C LYS A 143 24.63 15.76 -4.87
N GLU A 144 25.33 15.12 -3.93
CA GLU A 144 26.66 15.53 -3.49
C GLU A 144 27.69 15.45 -4.63
N MET A 145 27.72 14.36 -5.41
CA MET A 145 28.61 14.26 -6.57
C MET A 145 28.35 15.35 -7.63
N LEU A 146 27.07 15.70 -7.85
CA LEU A 146 26.71 16.77 -8.78
C LEU A 146 27.09 18.15 -8.24
N THR A 147 26.85 18.45 -6.97
CA THR A 147 27.25 19.73 -6.38
C THR A 147 28.76 19.87 -6.35
N GLU A 148 29.51 18.81 -6.05
CA GLU A 148 30.97 18.79 -6.16
C GLU A 148 31.43 19.06 -7.60
N ARG A 149 30.84 18.41 -8.60
CA ARG A 149 31.18 18.69 -10.01
C ARG A 149 30.82 20.12 -10.41
N LEU A 150 29.66 20.62 -10.00
CA LEU A 150 29.19 21.95 -10.39
C LEU A 150 30.04 23.04 -9.72
N THR A 151 30.37 22.89 -8.44
CA THR A 151 31.27 23.80 -7.71
C THR A 151 32.68 23.75 -8.26
N LYS A 152 33.20 22.56 -8.61
CA LYS A 152 34.51 22.42 -9.26
C LYS A 152 34.55 23.02 -10.66
N LYS A 153 33.48 22.87 -11.46
CA LYS A 153 33.37 23.44 -12.81
C LYS A 153 33.10 24.95 -12.81
N HIS A 154 32.36 25.47 -11.81
CA HIS A 154 32.22 26.91 -11.60
C HIS A 154 33.51 27.52 -11.07
N GLY A 155 34.23 26.82 -10.19
CA GLY A 155 35.57 27.21 -9.74
C GLY A 155 36.57 27.25 -10.88
N SER A 156 36.58 26.25 -11.78
CA SER A 156 37.46 26.25 -12.96
C SER A 156 37.12 27.36 -13.95
N ARG A 157 35.82 27.64 -14.16
CA ARG A 157 35.37 28.72 -15.05
C ARG A 157 35.73 30.11 -14.52
N LEU A 158 35.61 30.33 -13.21
CA LEU A 158 36.07 31.58 -12.58
C LEU A 158 37.58 31.80 -12.73
N VAL A 159 38.38 30.73 -12.68
CA VAL A 159 39.84 30.82 -12.91
C VAL A 159 40.14 31.12 -14.37
N GLU A 160 39.44 30.49 -15.32
CA GLU A 160 39.59 30.79 -16.77
C GLU A 160 39.15 32.21 -17.13
N ASP A 161 38.07 32.71 -16.52
CA ASP A 161 37.57 34.09 -16.72
C ASP A 161 38.53 35.14 -16.07
N MET A 162 39.21 34.80 -14.97
CA MET A 162 40.26 35.64 -14.38
C MET A 162 41.55 35.64 -15.21
N GLU A 163 41.99 34.49 -15.73
CA GLU A 163 43.21 34.40 -16.55
C GLU A 163 43.05 35.04 -17.93
N SER A 164 41.83 35.08 -18.48
CA SER A 164 41.54 35.76 -19.74
C SER A 164 41.46 37.29 -19.58
N SER A 165 40.86 37.78 -18.49
CA SER A 165 40.79 39.22 -18.19
C SER A 165 42.13 39.84 -17.75
N ALA A 166 43.10 39.04 -17.33
CA ALA A 166 44.45 39.49 -16.99
C ALA A 166 45.43 39.55 -18.18
N LYS A 167 45.01 39.09 -19.38
CA LYS A 167 45.85 39.04 -20.60
C LYS A 167 45.52 40.11 -21.64
N ASP A 168 44.46 40.89 -21.44
CA ASP A 168 44.19 42.15 -22.14
C ASP A 168 44.71 43.35 -21.32
#